data_AF-A0A1D8JK75-F1
#
_entry.id   AF-A0A1D8JK75-F1
#
_cell.length_a   1.000
_cell.length_b   1.000
_cell.length_c   1.000
_cell.angle_alpha   90.00
_cell.angle_beta   90.00
_cell.angle_gamma   90.00
#
_symmetry.space_group_name_H-M   'P 1'
#
loop_
_entity.id
_entity.type
_entity.pdbx_description
1 polymer ?
#
loop_
_entity_poly.entity_id
_entity_poly.type
_entity_poly.pdbx_seq_one_letter_code
_entity_poly.pdbx_strand_id
1 'polypeptide(L)' 'MIHLFIEWCRNHQLDPHTVYHLAYPEQEKNSLLTEILEEVDQQAPLNIPDHTLLEVLQYFGNDELAFVIVDLIEKWSKQ' A
#
# COMPACT_ATOMS: atom_id res chain seq x y z
N MET A 1 -4.38 -3.01 -8.54
CA MET A 1 -4.46 -2.83 -7.08
C MET A 1 -3.07 -2.79 -6.46
N ILE A 2 -2.29 -3.89 -6.48
CA ILE A 2 -0.95 -3.94 -5.85
C ILE A 2 -0.02 -2.82 -6.34
N HIS A 3 0.02 -2.55 -7.65
CA HIS A 3 0.80 -1.43 -8.19
C HIS A 3 0.41 -0.06 -7.61
N LEU A 4 -0.89 0.21 -7.42
CA LEU A 4 -1.37 1.46 -6.83
C LEU A 4 -0.99 1.53 -5.35
N PHE A 5 -1.06 0.41 -4.64
CA PHE A 5 -0.62 0.31 -3.25
C PHE A 5 0.89 0.61 -3.12
N ILE A 6 1.72 0.02 -3.98
CA ILE A 6 3.17 0.27 -3.98
C ILE A 6 3.49 1.73 -4.31
N GLU A 7 2.87 2.31 -5.34
CA GLU A 7 3.06 3.71 -5.70
C GLU A 7 2.61 4.66 -4.58
N TRP A 8 1.51 4.34 -3.89
CA TRP A 8 1.11 5.09 -2.70
C TRP A 8 2.15 4.97 -1.59
N CYS A 9 2.63 3.77 -1.26
CA CYS A 9 3.72 3.59 -0.29
C CYS A 9 4.95 4.43 -0.67
N ARG A 10 5.30 4.47 -1.97
CA ARG A 10 6.40 5.31 -2.48
C ARG A 10 6.15 6.80 -2.29
N ASN A 11 4.92 7.30 -2.50
CA ASN A 11 4.56 8.71 -2.24
C ASN A 11 4.78 9.10 -0.78
N HIS A 12 4.59 8.15 0.14
CA HIS A 12 4.72 8.33 1.58
C HIS A 12 6.05 7.81 2.17
N GLN A 13 7.00 7.41 1.33
CA GLN A 13 8.30 6.85 1.74
C GLN A 13 8.18 5.65 2.71
N LEU A 14 7.17 4.80 2.48
CA LEU A 14 6.93 3.57 3.22
C LEU A 14 7.43 2.35 2.45
N ASP A 15 7.90 1.34 3.18
CA ASP A 15 8.14 0.01 2.62
C ASP A 15 6.82 -0.76 2.44
N PRO A 16 6.41 -1.11 1.21
CA PRO A 16 5.17 -1.84 0.94
C PRO A 16 5.13 -3.19 1.66
N HIS A 17 6.26 -3.88 1.84
CA HIS A 17 6.29 -5.15 2.54
C HIS A 17 5.93 -4.99 4.02
N THR A 18 6.49 -3.98 4.67
CA THR A 18 6.19 -3.65 6.06
C THR A 18 4.70 -3.31 6.21
N VAL A 19 4.14 -2.45 5.36
CA VAL A 19 2.72 -2.07 5.43
C VAL A 19 1.80 -3.26 5.16
N TYR A 20 2.12 -4.08 4.16
CA TYR A 20 1.34 -5.27 3.84
C TYR A 20 1.36 -6.29 5.00
N HIS A 21 2.51 -6.47 5.65
CA HIS A 21 2.65 -7.37 6.79
C HIS A 21 1.84 -6.91 8.01
N LEU A 22 1.66 -5.59 8.22
CA LEU A 22 0.79 -5.09 9.28
C LEU A 22 -0.67 -5.53 9.11
N ALA A 23 -1.15 -5.62 7.87
CA ALA A 23 -2.51 -6.07 7.56
C ALA A 23 -2.65 -7.60 7.62
N TYR A 24 -1.59 -8.32 7.24
CA TYR A 24 -1.62 -9.77 7.10
C TYR A 24 -0.39 -10.44 7.74
N PRO A 25 -0.25 -10.41 9.07
CA PRO A 25 0.97 -10.86 9.76
C PRO A 25 1.23 -12.37 9.61
N GLU A 26 0.17 -13.17 9.49
CA GLU A 26 0.23 -14.62 9.35
C GLU A 26 0.43 -15.08 7.89
N GLN A 27 0.36 -14.16 6.91
CA GLN A 27 0.58 -14.52 5.51
C GLN A 27 2.08 -14.68 5.23
N GLU A 28 2.43 -15.74 4.50
CA GLU A 28 3.76 -15.88 3.93
C GLU A 28 4.07 -14.72 2.98
N LYS A 29 5.37 -14.48 2.74
CA LYS A 29 5.83 -13.37 1.91
C LYS A 29 5.13 -13.38 0.55
N ASN A 30 4.43 -12.28 0.24
CA ASN A 30 3.73 -12.14 -1.04
C ASN A 30 4.75 -11.96 -2.18
N SER A 31 4.98 -13.03 -2.95
CA SER A 31 5.92 -13.03 -4.09
C SER A 31 5.51 -12.04 -5.17
N LEU A 32 4.21 -11.92 -5.44
CA LEU A 32 3.67 -10.98 -6.43
C LEU A 32 3.90 -9.52 -6.02
N LEU A 33 3.80 -9.20 -4.73
CA LEU A 33 4.15 -7.88 -4.20
C LEU A 33 5.63 -7.55 -4.46
N THR A 34 6.52 -8.54 -4.31
CA THR A 34 7.96 -8.36 -4.55
C THR A 34 8.25 -8.11 -6.03
N GLU A 35 7.65 -8.90 -6.92
CA GLU A 35 7.83 -8.77 -8.36
C GLU A 35 7.37 -7.40 -8.87
N ILE A 36 6.18 -6.95 -8.47
CA ILE A 36 5.65 -5.64 -8.89
C ILE A 36 6.48 -4.49 -8.29
N LEU A 37 7.03 -4.65 -7.08
CA LEU A 37 7.88 -3.62 -6.47
C LEU A 37 9.14 -3.38 -7.32
N GLU A 38 9.79 -4.44 -7.78
CA GLU A 38 10.97 -4.34 -8.65
C GLU A 38 10.64 -3.63 -9.98
N GLU A 39 9.45 -3.86 -10.53
CA GLU A 39 8.98 -3.17 -11.73
C GLU A 39 8.70 -1.67 -11.48
N VAL A 40 8.04 -1.34 -10.37
CA VAL A 40 7.68 0.04 -10.00
C VAL A 40 8.92 0.91 -9.70
N ASP A 41 9.93 0.33 -9.05
CA ASP A 41 11.18 1.04 -8.73
C ASP A 41 11.94 1.52 -9.98
N GLN A 42 11.74 0.85 -11.12
CA GLN A 42 12.32 1.23 -12.41
C GLN A 42 11.52 2.31 -13.14
N GLN A 43 10.34 2.68 -12.64
CA GLN A 43 9.42 3.63 -13.26
C GLN A 43 9.41 4.98 -12.55
N ALA A 44 8.93 6.01 -13.26
CA ALA A 44 8.68 7.32 -12.68
C ALA A 44 7.53 7.24 -11.67
N PRO A 45 7.64 7.92 -10.51
CA PRO A 45 6.62 7.84 -9.47
C PRO A 45 5.29 8.40 -9.96
N LEU A 46 4.22 7.69 -9.61
CA LEU A 46 2.85 8.14 -9.82
C LEU A 46 2.31 8.71 -8.51
N ASN A 47 1.62 9.85 -8.59
CA ASN A 47 0.93 10.40 -7.43
C ASN A 47 -0.43 9.71 -7.26
N ILE A 48 -0.59 8.97 -6.15
CA ILE A 48 -1.79 8.24 -5.79
C ILE A 48 -2.45 8.94 -4.60
N PRO A 49 -3.63 9.56 -4.78
CA PRO A 49 -4.37 10.12 -3.66
C PRO A 49 -4.88 9.04 -2.70
N ASP A 50 -4.91 9.35 -1.40
CA ASP A 50 -5.39 8.45 -0.33
C ASP A 50 -6.76 7.86 -0.64
N HIS A 51 -7.73 8.70 -1.01
CA HIS A 51 -9.09 8.26 -1.32
C HIS A 51 -9.13 7.27 -2.50
N THR A 52 -8.30 7.49 -3.52
CA THR A 52 -8.21 6.61 -4.69
C THR A 52 -7.69 5.23 -4.29
N LEU A 53 -6.64 5.18 -3.45
CA LEU A 53 -6.14 3.90 -2.96
C LEU A 53 -7.20 3.18 -2.13
N LEU A 54 -7.84 3.88 -1.18
CA LEU A 54 -8.84 3.30 -0.29
C LEU A 54 -10.05 2.73 -1.03
N GLU A 55 -10.58 3.46 -2.03
CA GLU A 55 -11.67 2.98 -2.88
C GLU A 55 -11.28 1.72 -3.65
N VAL A 56 -10.06 1.68 -4.21
CA VAL A 56 -9.56 0.50 -4.92
C VAL A 56 -9.39 -0.68 -3.98
N LEU A 57 -8.82 -0.49 -2.79
CA LEU A 57 -8.65 -1.58 -1.82
C LEU A 57 -9.99 -2.19 -1.40
N GLN A 58 -10.99 -1.36 -1.10
CA GLN A 58 -12.35 -1.80 -0.78
C GLN A 58 -13.02 -2.52 -1.95
N TYR A 59 -12.86 -2.01 -3.18
CA TYR A 59 -13.41 -2.65 -4.37
C TYR A 59 -12.89 -4.08 -4.58
N PHE A 60 -11.63 -4.34 -4.22
CA PHE A 60 -11.02 -5.68 -4.27
C PHE A 60 -11.15 -6.47 -2.97
N GLY A 61 -11.87 -5.97 -1.95
CA GLY A 61 -12.06 -6.65 -0.66
C GLY A 61 -10.79 -6.75 0.20
N ASN A 62 -9.84 -5.83 0.04
CA ASN A 62 -8.62 -5.76 0.85
C ASN A 62 -8.85 -4.88 2.09
N ASP A 63 -9.87 -5.23 2.88
CA ASP A 63 -10.39 -4.38 3.95
C ASP A 63 -9.38 -4.20 5.10
N GLU A 64 -8.65 -5.26 5.48
CA GLU A 64 -7.61 -5.18 6.51
C GLU A 64 -6.47 -4.23 6.09
N LEU A 65 -6.06 -4.30 4.82
CA LEU A 65 -5.06 -3.38 4.28
C LEU A 65 -5.61 -1.95 4.23
N ALA A 66 -6.86 -1.76 3.81
CA ALA A 66 -7.50 -0.45 3.84
C ALA A 66 -7.55 0.14 5.26
N PHE A 67 -7.80 -0.68 6.29
CA PHE A 67 -7.81 -0.25 7.68
C PHE A 67 -6.42 0.23 8.14
N VAL A 68 -5.35 -0.52 7.81
CA VAL A 68 -3.97 -0.10 8.10
C VAL A 68 -3.63 1.23 7.43
N ILE A 69 -4.04 1.42 6.17
CA ILE A 69 -3.81 2.68 5.44
C ILE A 69 -4.51 3.86 6.12
N VAL A 70 -5.77 3.68 6.56
CA VAL A 70 -6.50 4.73 7.30
C VAL A 70 -5.78 5.10 8.60
N ASP A 71 -5.32 4.12 9.38
CA ASP A 71 -4.59 4.37 10.63
C ASP A 71 -3.27 5.14 10.39
N LEU A 72 -2.54 4.81 9.32
CA LEU A 72 -1.33 5.54 8.92
C LEU A 72 -1.64 7.00 8.56
N ILE A 73 -2.68 7.25 7.75
CA ILE A 73 -3.10 8.60 7.35
C ILE A 73 -3.52 9.42 8.56
N GLU A 74 -4.30 8.83 9.47
CA GLU A 74 -4.73 9.50 10.70
C GLU A 74 -3.54 9.87 11.60
N LYS A 75 -2.54 8.99 11.70
CA LYS A 75 -1.34 9.24 12.49
C LYS A 75 -0.54 10.42 11.96
N TRP A 76 -0.45 10.59 10.64
CA TRP A 76 0.21 11.75 10.04
C TRP A 76 -0.60 13.03 10.18
N SER A 77 -1.93 12.94 10.14
CA SER A 77 -2.81 14.11 10.29
C SER A 77 -2.82 14.70 11.70
N LYS A 78 -2.32 13.95 12.70
CA LYS A 78 -2.27 14.35 14.12
C LYS A 78 -0.88 14.84 14.56
N GLN A 79 0.10 14.92 13.65
CA GLN A 79 1.44 15.47 13.88
C GLN A 79 1.54 16.91 13.37
#